data_AF-A0A410TPT6-F1
#
_entry.id   AF-A0A410TPT6-F1
#
_cell.length_a   1.000
_cell.length_b   1.000
_cell.length_c   1.000
_cell.angle_alpha   90.00
_cell.angle_beta   90.00
_cell.angle_gamma   90.00
#
_symmetry.space_group_name_H-M   'P 1'
#
loop_
_entity.id
_entity.type
_entity.pdbx_description
1 polymer ?
#
loop_
_entity_poly.entity_id
_entity_poly.type
_entity_poly.pdbx_seq_one_letter_code
_entity_poly.pdbx_strand_id
1 'polypeptide(L)'
;MDPTQYRDAVAANRREHGFDAVDERAAGFDRLWATRETDDTLGAVAVLATVVEAANVDAETLVETAESFRDALADRVDDRPERADGGESPTPIGYVTFAVPDPDASLLDAMSGFTAARRRTNVFPLVYDTESERLHRHEVPRLKGRGIYRRQAEDAKRLFEV
;
A
#
# COMPACT_ATOMS: atom_id res chain seq x y z
N MET A 1 16.70 -11.39 -1.45
CA MET A 1 16.97 -10.16 -0.66
C MET A 1 16.35 -10.29 0.72
N ASP A 2 17.03 -9.97 1.84
CA ASP A 2 16.37 -10.06 3.16
C ASP A 2 15.29 -8.95 3.37
N PRO A 3 14.33 -9.11 4.29
CA PRO A 3 13.24 -8.13 4.49
C PRO A 3 13.72 -6.70 4.74
N THR A 4 14.86 -6.52 5.41
CA THR A 4 15.42 -5.20 5.72
C THR A 4 16.09 -4.58 4.52
N GLN A 5 16.85 -5.36 3.75
CA GLN A 5 17.39 -4.91 2.46
C GLN A 5 16.27 -4.49 1.50
N TYR A 6 15.16 -5.24 1.47
CA TYR A 6 14.00 -4.90 0.64
C TYR A 6 13.34 -3.60 1.08
N ARG A 7 13.11 -3.43 2.38
CA ARG A 7 12.59 -2.16 2.92
C ARG A 7 13.50 -0.98 2.58
N ASP A 8 14.82 -1.14 2.68
CA ASP A 8 15.77 -0.08 2.36
C ASP A 8 15.80 0.22 0.85
N ALA A 9 15.69 -0.79 -0.01
CA ALA A 9 15.57 -0.63 -1.46
C ALA A 9 14.29 0.15 -1.83
N VAL A 10 13.13 -0.22 -1.26
CA VAL A 10 11.87 0.53 -1.43
C VAL A 10 12.01 1.96 -0.91
N ALA A 11 12.65 2.15 0.25
CA ALA A 11 12.87 3.47 0.84
C ALA A 11 13.82 4.37 0.03
N ALA A 12 14.72 3.80 -0.77
CA ALA A 12 15.52 4.52 -1.75
C ALA A 12 14.70 4.85 -3.00
N ASN A 13 14.03 3.85 -3.58
CA ASN A 13 13.23 3.95 -4.79
C ASN A 13 12.11 5.00 -4.68
N ARG A 14 11.49 5.13 -3.50
CA ARG A 14 10.44 6.13 -3.24
C ARG A 14 10.87 7.57 -3.59
N ARG A 15 12.15 7.92 -3.40
CA ARG A 15 12.67 9.28 -3.62
C ARG A 15 12.65 9.64 -5.10
N GLU A 16 12.88 8.66 -5.96
CA GLU A 16 12.83 8.82 -7.41
C GLU A 16 11.39 8.97 -7.91
N HIS A 17 10.41 8.54 -7.11
CA HIS A 17 8.99 8.48 -7.48
C HIS A 17 8.09 9.43 -6.70
N GLY A 18 8.67 10.45 -6.06
CA GLY A 18 7.93 11.56 -5.45
C GLY A 18 7.18 11.19 -4.17
N PHE A 19 7.63 10.17 -3.44
CA PHE A 19 7.07 9.77 -2.15
C PHE A 19 7.88 10.37 -0.99
N ASP A 20 7.24 11.26 -0.25
CA ASP A 20 7.80 11.93 0.92
C ASP A 20 7.75 11.03 2.15
N ALA A 21 8.72 11.21 3.05
CA ALA A 21 8.74 10.49 4.31
C ALA A 21 7.65 11.05 5.23
N VAL A 22 6.92 10.18 5.91
CA VAL A 22 5.98 10.58 6.94
C VAL A 22 6.63 10.32 8.30
N ASP A 23 6.67 11.34 9.16
CA ASP A 23 7.24 11.21 10.50
C ASP A 23 6.59 10.07 11.31
N GLU A 24 7.46 9.26 11.92
CA GLU A 24 7.30 7.82 12.20
C GLU A 24 6.35 7.45 13.36
N ARG A 25 5.60 8.38 13.97
CA ARG A 25 4.85 8.08 15.21
C ARG A 25 3.33 8.11 15.13
N ALA A 26 2.76 8.32 13.95
CA ALA A 26 1.32 8.59 13.85
C ALA A 26 0.42 7.34 13.86
N ALA A 27 0.94 6.12 13.62
CA ALA A 27 0.06 4.99 13.33
C ALA A 27 0.61 3.57 13.66
N GLY A 28 1.70 3.45 14.44
CA GLY A 28 2.30 2.14 14.73
C GLY A 28 3.07 1.51 13.58
N PHE A 29 3.34 2.27 12.51
CA PHE A 29 4.18 1.85 11.39
C PHE A 29 5.48 2.66 11.38
N ASP A 30 6.63 1.97 11.39
CA ASP A 30 7.95 2.61 11.52
C ASP A 30 8.33 3.44 10.29
N ARG A 31 7.91 3.06 9.07
CA ARG A 31 8.30 3.76 7.84
C ARG A 31 7.13 3.94 6.89
N LEU A 32 6.52 5.11 6.98
CA LEU A 32 5.42 5.52 6.12
C LEU A 32 5.92 6.46 5.02
N TRP A 33 5.40 6.27 3.81
CA TRP A 33 5.68 7.12 2.67
C TRP A 33 4.40 7.59 2.04
N ALA A 34 4.34 8.87 1.67
CA ALA A 34 3.12 9.45 1.13
C ALA A 34 3.40 10.24 -0.14
N THR A 35 2.44 10.23 -1.06
CA THR A 35 2.43 11.15 -2.20
C THR A 35 1.01 11.62 -2.51
N ARG A 36 0.90 12.72 -3.26
CA ARG A 36 -0.35 13.25 -3.77
C ARG A 36 -0.15 13.62 -5.23
N GLU A 37 -1.01 13.12 -6.08
CA GLU A 37 -0.97 13.38 -7.51
C GLU A 37 -2.39 13.41 -8.07
N THR A 38 -2.52 13.81 -9.33
CA THR A 38 -3.79 13.72 -10.06
C THR A 38 -3.69 12.58 -11.04
N ASP A 39 -4.57 11.60 -10.90
CA ASP A 39 -4.72 10.47 -11.79
C ASP A 39 -5.81 10.78 -12.83
N ASP A 40 -5.54 10.48 -14.10
CA ASP A 40 -6.47 10.78 -15.20
C ASP A 40 -7.84 10.08 -15.08
N THR A 41 -7.92 9.02 -14.27
CA THR A 41 -9.14 8.23 -14.06
C THR A 41 -9.74 8.36 -12.67
N LEU A 42 -8.94 8.70 -11.66
CA LEU A 42 -9.37 8.79 -10.26
C LEU A 42 -9.43 10.23 -9.74
N GLY A 43 -8.97 11.20 -10.52
CA GLY A 43 -8.84 12.58 -10.07
C GLY A 43 -7.72 12.74 -9.04
N ALA A 44 -7.90 13.62 -8.06
CA ALA A 44 -6.92 13.78 -7.00
C ALA A 44 -6.80 12.49 -6.18
N VAL A 45 -5.57 12.00 -5.96
CA VAL A 45 -5.28 10.83 -5.12
C VAL A 45 -4.31 11.19 -4.00
N ALA A 46 -4.46 10.50 -2.88
CA ALA A 46 -3.53 10.56 -1.76
C ALA A 46 -3.08 9.12 -1.47
N VAL A 47 -1.80 8.85 -1.70
CA VAL A 47 -1.23 7.52 -1.49
C VAL A 47 -0.45 7.49 -0.19
N LEU A 48 -0.64 6.43 0.58
CA LEU A 48 0.18 6.06 1.73
C LEU A 48 0.74 4.65 1.52
N ALA A 49 2.01 4.45 1.79
CA ALA A 49 2.71 3.20 1.57
C ALA A 49 3.58 2.83 2.78
N THR A 50 3.74 1.53 3.03
CA THR A 50 4.63 0.97 4.06
C THR A 50 5.14 -0.40 3.66
N VAL A 51 6.28 -0.80 4.24
CA VAL A 51 6.78 -2.18 4.23
C VAL A 51 6.82 -2.67 5.68
N VAL A 52 6.14 -3.79 5.93
CA VAL A 52 6.12 -4.49 7.21
C VAL A 52 7.20 -5.56 7.18
N GLU A 53 8.18 -5.41 8.07
CA GLU A 53 9.18 -6.44 8.32
C GLU A 53 8.62 -7.42 9.35
N ALA A 54 8.26 -8.61 8.90
CA ALA A 54 7.88 -9.68 9.81
C ALA A 54 8.32 -11.01 9.21
N ALA A 55 9.23 -11.69 9.91
CA ALA A 55 9.80 -12.95 9.45
C ALA A 55 8.75 -14.08 9.34
N ASN A 56 7.65 -13.97 10.09
CA ASN A 56 6.56 -14.94 10.15
C ASN A 56 5.21 -14.20 10.15
N VAL A 57 4.76 -13.75 8.99
CA VAL A 57 3.40 -13.20 8.83
C VAL A 57 2.47 -14.33 8.45
N ASP A 58 1.45 -14.56 9.26
CA ASP A 58 0.33 -15.43 8.89
C ASP A 58 -0.83 -14.64 8.28
N ALA A 59 -1.82 -15.38 7.77
CA ALA A 59 -3.00 -14.81 7.15
C ALA A 59 -3.79 -13.86 8.07
N GLU A 60 -3.87 -14.17 9.37
CA GLU A 60 -4.58 -13.35 10.36
C GLU A 60 -3.85 -12.02 10.57
N THR A 61 -2.54 -12.08 10.82
CA THR A 61 -1.68 -10.90 10.98
C THR A 61 -1.72 -9.99 9.75
N LEU A 62 -1.71 -10.56 8.54
CA LEU A 62 -1.83 -9.80 7.31
C LEU A 62 -3.13 -8.99 7.29
N VAL A 63 -4.26 -9.64 7.60
CA VAL A 63 -5.58 -9.00 7.60
C VAL A 63 -5.63 -7.90 8.66
N GLU A 64 -5.28 -8.21 9.91
CA GLU A 64 -5.29 -7.25 11.02
C GLU A 64 -4.40 -6.03 10.74
N THR A 65 -3.21 -6.26 10.19
CA THR A 65 -2.28 -5.18 9.83
C THR A 65 -2.83 -4.32 8.69
N ALA A 66 -3.44 -4.94 7.68
CA ALA A 66 -4.07 -4.21 6.57
C ALA A 66 -5.31 -3.42 7.00
N GLU A 67 -6.07 -3.91 7.99
CA GLU A 67 -7.16 -3.16 8.61
C GLU A 67 -6.64 -1.99 9.44
N SER A 68 -5.63 -2.20 10.27
CA SER A 68 -4.99 -1.14 11.06
C SER A 68 -4.39 -0.04 10.16
N PHE A 69 -3.78 -0.45 9.04
CA PHE A 69 -3.26 0.48 8.04
C PHE A 69 -4.36 1.29 7.35
N ARG A 70 -5.55 0.70 7.17
CA ARG A 70 -6.71 1.41 6.62
C ARG A 70 -7.18 2.53 7.54
N ASP A 71 -7.23 2.28 8.84
CA ASP A 71 -7.61 3.29 9.82
C ASP A 71 -6.57 4.43 9.84
N ALA A 72 -5.28 4.09 9.81
CA ALA A 72 -4.19 5.06 9.69
C ALA A 72 -4.28 5.92 8.40
N LEU A 73 -4.67 5.32 7.28
CA LEU A 73 -4.91 6.03 6.03
C LEU A 73 -6.11 6.99 6.14
N ALA A 74 -7.20 6.55 6.75
CA ALA A 74 -8.40 7.36 6.93
C ALA A 74 -8.10 8.58 7.81
N ASP A 75 -7.53 8.38 8.99
CA ASP A 75 -7.19 9.45 9.94
C ASP A 75 -6.30 10.51 9.26
N ARG A 76 -5.28 10.06 8.52
CA ARG A 76 -4.34 10.98 7.86
C ARG A 76 -4.93 11.78 6.72
N VAL A 77 -5.86 11.21 5.96
CA VAL A 77 -6.50 11.91 4.84
C VAL A 77 -7.60 12.84 5.34
N ASP A 78 -8.35 12.44 6.37
CA ASP A 78 -9.43 13.23 6.98
C ASP A 78 -8.91 14.40 7.86
N ASP A 79 -7.76 14.24 8.53
CA ASP A 79 -7.16 15.31 9.38
C ASP A 79 -6.63 16.52 8.60
N ARG A 80 -6.51 16.45 7.27
CA ARG A 80 -6.10 17.61 6.47
C ARG A 80 -7.33 18.41 6.06
N PRO A 81 -7.40 19.72 6.38
CA PRO A 81 -8.57 20.54 6.09
C PRO A 81 -8.92 20.48 4.60
N GLU A 82 -10.22 20.48 4.31
CA GLU A 82 -10.74 20.69 2.96
C GLU A 82 -9.98 21.86 2.33
N ARG A 83 -9.50 21.69 1.10
CA ARG A 83 -8.77 22.77 0.42
C ARG A 83 -9.64 24.02 0.47
N ALA A 84 -9.03 25.16 0.82
CA ALA A 84 -9.72 26.47 0.84
C ALA A 84 -10.40 26.79 -0.52
N ASP A 85 -9.95 26.12 -1.57
CA ASP A 85 -10.40 26.22 -2.95
C ASP A 85 -11.68 25.38 -3.25
N GLY A 86 -12.23 24.65 -2.26
CA GLY A 86 -13.44 23.82 -2.43
C GLY A 86 -13.23 22.57 -3.30
N GLY A 87 -11.97 22.16 -3.52
CA GLY A 87 -11.63 20.99 -4.33
C GLY A 87 -12.01 19.67 -3.66
N GLU A 88 -12.38 18.67 -4.49
CA GLU A 88 -12.78 17.34 -4.05
C GLU A 88 -11.69 16.67 -3.18
N SER A 89 -12.11 16.01 -2.09
CA SER A 89 -11.21 15.25 -1.22
C SER A 89 -10.50 14.16 -2.05
N PRO A 90 -9.17 14.04 -1.96
CA PRO A 90 -8.44 13.08 -2.78
C PRO A 90 -8.85 11.64 -2.43
N THR A 91 -8.90 10.76 -3.43
CA THR A 91 -9.11 9.33 -3.22
C THR A 91 -7.95 8.75 -2.39
N PRO A 92 -8.22 8.26 -1.16
CA PRO A 92 -7.23 7.58 -0.33
C PRO A 92 -6.87 6.21 -0.90
N ILE A 93 -5.57 5.99 -1.10
CA ILE A 93 -5.00 4.72 -1.56
C ILE A 93 -3.89 4.29 -0.60
N GLY A 94 -3.92 3.05 -0.17
CA GLY A 94 -2.98 2.47 0.77
C GLY A 94 -2.28 1.24 0.20
N TYR A 95 -0.97 1.15 0.39
CA TYR A 95 -0.17 -0.04 0.08
C TYR A 95 0.56 -0.52 1.33
N VAL A 96 0.31 -1.76 1.74
CA VAL A 96 1.00 -2.40 2.86
C VAL A 96 1.69 -3.66 2.34
N THR A 97 3.02 -3.64 2.31
CA THR A 97 3.81 -4.73 1.73
C THR A 97 4.45 -5.56 2.83
N PHE A 98 4.19 -6.87 2.86
CA PHE A 98 4.80 -7.82 3.78
C PHE A 98 5.98 -8.50 3.09
N ALA A 99 7.19 -8.32 3.62
CA ALA A 99 8.39 -8.99 3.11
C ALA A 99 8.62 -10.28 3.88
N VAL A 100 8.38 -11.42 3.24
CA VAL A 100 8.37 -12.75 3.88
C VAL A 100 9.12 -13.78 3.01
N PRO A 101 9.84 -14.74 3.60
CA PRO A 101 10.40 -15.86 2.86
C PRO A 101 9.34 -16.92 2.58
N ASP A 102 9.29 -17.45 1.35
CA ASP A 102 8.44 -18.58 0.93
C ASP A 102 6.98 -18.48 1.44
N PRO A 103 6.20 -17.47 0.99
CA PRO A 103 4.83 -17.29 1.45
C PRO A 103 3.93 -18.47 1.07
N ASP A 104 3.28 -19.06 2.06
CA ASP A 104 2.35 -20.15 1.81
C ASP A 104 1.07 -19.69 1.10
N ALA A 105 0.32 -20.66 0.55
CA ALA A 105 -0.93 -20.39 -0.16
C ALA A 105 -1.98 -19.69 0.72
N SER A 106 -1.99 -19.92 2.04
CA SER A 106 -2.98 -19.32 2.93
C SER A 106 -2.72 -17.82 3.09
N LEU A 107 -1.45 -17.40 3.16
CA LEU A 107 -1.07 -16.00 3.16
C LEU A 107 -1.42 -15.31 1.83
N LEU A 108 -1.13 -15.96 0.70
CA LEU A 108 -1.45 -15.42 -0.64
C LEU A 108 -2.97 -15.36 -0.89
N ASP A 109 -3.73 -16.32 -0.37
CA ASP A 109 -5.19 -16.34 -0.42
C ASP A 109 -5.78 -15.23 0.46
N ALA A 110 -5.23 -15.01 1.66
CA ALA A 110 -5.63 -13.91 2.53
C ALA A 110 -5.33 -12.54 1.90
N MET A 111 -4.15 -12.39 1.31
CA MET A 111 -3.79 -11.21 0.52
C MET A 111 -4.82 -11.02 -0.59
N SER A 112 -4.99 -11.98 -1.50
CA SER A 112 -5.87 -11.82 -2.67
C SER A 112 -7.35 -11.68 -2.33
N GLY A 113 -7.81 -12.28 -1.23
CA GLY A 113 -9.17 -12.23 -0.71
C GLY A 113 -9.50 -11.00 0.14
N PHE A 114 -8.50 -10.19 0.50
CA PHE A 114 -8.72 -8.99 1.30
C PHE A 114 -9.65 -7.99 0.60
N THR A 115 -10.61 -7.43 1.35
CA THR A 115 -11.52 -6.41 0.81
C THR A 115 -10.81 -5.06 0.71
N ALA A 116 -10.25 -4.77 -0.46
CA ALA A 116 -9.45 -3.57 -0.66
C ALA A 116 -10.25 -2.26 -0.45
N ALA A 117 -11.46 -2.19 -1.00
CA ALA A 117 -12.31 -1.01 -0.93
C ALA A 117 -13.26 -1.07 0.27
N ARG A 118 -13.13 -0.13 1.22
CA ARG A 118 -14.04 0.03 2.36
C ARG A 118 -14.27 1.52 2.64
N ARG A 119 -15.55 1.93 2.69
CA ARG A 119 -15.96 3.34 2.77
C ARG A 119 -15.33 4.16 1.65
N ARG A 120 -14.51 5.17 1.97
CA ARG A 120 -13.79 6.01 1.02
C ARG A 120 -12.34 5.56 0.78
N THR A 121 -11.85 4.55 1.49
CA THR A 121 -10.45 4.10 1.42
C THR A 121 -10.28 2.88 0.52
N ASN A 122 -9.12 2.78 -0.13
CA ASN A 122 -8.69 1.62 -0.90
C ASN A 122 -7.34 1.15 -0.37
N VAL A 123 -7.26 0.00 0.28
CA VAL A 123 -6.01 -0.55 0.83
C VAL A 123 -5.68 -1.87 0.15
N PHE A 124 -4.45 -2.02 -0.32
CA PHE A 124 -3.98 -3.21 -1.01
C PHE A 124 -2.82 -3.82 -0.21
N PRO A 125 -3.04 -4.96 0.47
CA PRO A 125 -1.93 -5.79 0.93
C PRO A 125 -1.17 -6.36 -0.27
N LEU A 126 0.14 -6.34 -0.18
CA LEU A 126 1.09 -6.92 -1.13
C LEU A 126 2.02 -7.85 -0.35
N VAL A 127 2.47 -8.94 -0.98
CA VAL A 127 3.42 -9.87 -0.37
C VAL A 127 4.66 -9.93 -1.24
N TYR A 128 5.82 -9.58 -0.71
CA TYR A 128 7.10 -9.74 -1.39
C TYR A 128 7.76 -11.02 -0.88
N ASP A 129 7.89 -12.01 -1.76
CA ASP A 129 8.64 -13.24 -1.51
C ASP A 129 10.13 -12.92 -1.60
N THR A 130 10.82 -12.98 -0.46
CA THR A 130 12.25 -12.66 -0.34
C THR A 130 13.17 -13.75 -0.89
N GLU A 131 12.67 -14.98 -1.02
CA GLU A 131 13.42 -16.11 -1.58
C GLU A 131 13.37 -16.12 -3.11
N SER A 132 12.19 -15.92 -3.69
CA SER A 132 12.02 -15.86 -5.15
C SER A 132 12.14 -14.44 -5.75
N GLU A 133 12.31 -13.43 -4.90
CA GLU A 133 12.38 -12.01 -5.25
C GLU A 133 11.17 -11.58 -6.10
N ARG A 134 9.98 -11.98 -5.65
CA ARG A 134 8.73 -11.80 -6.39
C ARG A 134 7.70 -11.03 -5.58
N LEU A 135 7.16 -9.98 -6.19
CA LEU A 135 6.00 -9.27 -5.65
C LEU A 135 4.68 -9.96 -6.05
N HIS A 136 3.94 -10.42 -5.05
CA HIS A 136 2.57 -10.88 -5.14
C HIS A 136 1.61 -9.72 -4.85
N ARG A 137 0.54 -9.64 -5.63
CA ARG A 137 -0.46 -8.58 -5.54
C ARG A 137 -1.84 -9.14 -5.81
N HIS A 138 -2.88 -8.40 -5.43
CA HIS A 138 -4.24 -8.68 -5.85
C HIS A 138 -4.34 -8.79 -7.37
N GLU A 139 -4.79 -9.95 -7.86
CA GLU A 139 -5.14 -10.08 -9.26
C GLU A 139 -6.49 -9.43 -9.54
N VAL A 140 -6.53 -8.58 -10.57
CA VAL A 140 -7.73 -7.84 -10.97
C VAL A 140 -8.85 -8.83 -11.36
N PRO A 141 -10.03 -8.81 -10.73
CA PRO A 141 -11.19 -9.52 -11.26
C PRO A 141 -11.46 -8.99 -12.67
N ARG A 142 -11.59 -9.88 -13.66
CA ARG A 142 -11.72 -9.58 -15.11
C ARG A 142 -12.87 -8.63 -15.50
N LEU A 143 -13.65 -8.14 -14.55
CA LEU A 143 -14.70 -7.14 -14.73
C LEU A 143 -14.11 -5.73 -14.75
N LYS A 144 -13.73 -5.33 -15.98
CA LYS A 144 -13.64 -3.97 -16.55
C LYS A 144 -13.58 -2.79 -15.58
N GLY A 145 -12.46 -2.05 -15.64
CA GLY A 145 -12.52 -0.59 -15.74
C GLY A 145 -12.65 0.21 -14.45
N ARG A 146 -12.13 -0.27 -13.31
CA ARG A 146 -11.90 0.63 -12.16
C ARG A 146 -10.46 1.11 -12.20
N GLY A 147 -10.25 2.39 -12.48
CA GLY A 147 -8.92 3.03 -12.52
C GLY A 147 -8.03 2.68 -11.33
N ILE A 148 -8.64 2.35 -10.18
CA ILE A 148 -7.99 1.94 -8.95
C ILE A 148 -7.10 0.69 -9.08
N TYR A 149 -7.49 -0.31 -9.88
CA TYR A 149 -6.68 -1.53 -10.04
C TYR A 149 -5.54 -1.33 -11.03
N ARG A 150 -5.75 -0.51 -12.07
CA ARG A 150 -4.65 -0.08 -12.95
C ARG A 150 -3.62 0.71 -12.15
N ARG A 151 -4.11 1.65 -11.34
CA ARG A 151 -3.32 2.45 -10.43
C ARG A 151 -2.53 1.60 -9.43
N GLN A 152 -3.17 0.58 -8.84
CA GLN A 152 -2.51 -0.39 -7.98
C GLN A 152 -1.36 -1.13 -8.69
N ALA A 153 -1.57 -1.59 -9.92
CA ALA A 153 -0.52 -2.27 -10.66
C ALA A 153 0.66 -1.34 -11.01
N GLU A 154 0.37 -0.08 -11.35
CA GLU A 154 1.37 0.94 -11.65
C GLU A 154 2.18 1.32 -10.40
N ASP A 155 1.52 1.64 -9.28
CA ASP A 155 2.20 1.97 -8.02
C ASP A 155 2.98 0.78 -7.46
N ALA A 156 2.43 -0.45 -7.57
CA ALA A 156 3.14 -1.67 -7.18
C ALA A 156 4.46 -1.82 -7.93
N LYS A 157 4.41 -1.70 -9.26
CA LYS A 157 5.60 -1.75 -10.11
C LYS A 157 6.57 -0.61 -9.83
N ARG A 158 6.03 0.60 -9.62
CA ARG A 158 6.83 1.82 -9.46
C ARG A 158 7.56 1.84 -8.11
N LEU A 159 6.94 1.35 -7.04
CA LEU A 159 7.47 1.49 -5.68
C LEU A 159 8.10 0.21 -5.12
N PHE A 160 7.56 -0.96 -5.46
CA PHE A 160 7.84 -2.21 -4.76
C PHE A 160 8.51 -3.31 -5.62
N GLU A 161 8.56 -3.17 -6.95
CA GLU A 161 9.36 -4.06 -7.82
C GLU A 161 10.80 -3.51 -7.94
N VAL A 162 11.59 -3.66 -6.87
CA VAL A 162 12.99 -3.17 -6.72
C VAL A 162 14.02 -4.29 -6.73
#